data_AF-A0A9N8DAJ0-F1
#
_entry.id   AF-A0A9N8DAJ0-F1
#
_cell.length_a   1.000
_cell.length_b   1.000
_cell.length_c   1.000
_cell.angle_alpha   90.00
_cell.angle_beta   90.00
_cell.angle_gamma   90.00
#
_symmetry.space_group_name_H-M   'P 1'
#
loop_
_entity.id
_entity.type
_entity.pdbx_description
1 polymer ?
#
loop_
_entity_poly.entity_id
_entity_poly.type
_entity_poly.pdbx_seq_one_letter_code
_entity_poly.pdbx_strand_id
1 'polypeptide(L)'
;MFTLDSQIEMARKPTMSMDDTQKLQQFFVATLLFALFFWCWALKNTIEKDFDLGVVSFATVVVSSGYMLCIIMGNGWNSTTPSKLCKTLTICSHVFVAVNYFLGTCIAFGVLSRFGFGFYCLIFTFLWLGSAYFCNKLMNSVDANAAFGETLPVSIPPVS
;
A
#
# COMPACT_ATOMS: atom_id res chain seq x y z
N MET A 1 27.79 -36.23 11.30
CA MET A 1 28.75 -35.20 11.72
C MET A 1 28.37 -33.93 10.99
N PHE A 2 27.51 -33.11 11.61
CA PHE A 2 27.09 -31.81 11.08
C PHE A 2 28.26 -30.85 11.35
N THR A 3 28.89 -30.31 10.32
CA THR A 3 30.04 -29.41 10.47
C THR A 3 29.60 -28.08 11.05
N LEU A 4 30.40 -27.54 11.99
CA LEU A 4 30.18 -26.26 12.67
C LEU A 4 29.97 -25.11 11.65
N ASP A 5 30.55 -25.25 10.47
CA ASP A 5 30.42 -24.33 9.34
C ASP A 5 28.97 -24.17 8.85
N SER A 6 28.17 -25.24 8.89
CA SER A 6 26.75 -25.19 8.50
C SER A 6 25.89 -24.38 9.50
N GLN A 7 26.34 -24.26 10.76
CA GLN A 7 25.67 -23.45 11.79
C GLN A 7 26.06 -21.96 11.70
N ILE A 8 27.28 -21.65 11.26
CA ILE A 8 27.77 -20.27 11.11
C ILE A 8 27.18 -19.61 9.86
N GLU A 9 26.97 -20.38 8.78
CA GLU A 9 26.40 -19.89 7.53
C GLU A 9 24.90 -19.56 7.65
N MET A 10 24.18 -20.22 8.56
CA MET A 10 22.80 -19.86 8.91
C MET A 10 22.68 -18.54 9.70
N ALA A 11 23.76 -18.05 10.30
CA ALA A 11 23.71 -16.91 11.22
C ALA A 11 23.88 -15.53 10.53
N ARG A 12 24.16 -15.48 9.22
CA ARG A 12 24.49 -14.22 8.53
C ARG A 12 23.68 -13.98 7.25
N LYS A 13 22.37 -14.24 7.29
CA LYS A 13 21.47 -13.66 6.28
C LYS A 13 21.40 -12.15 6.53
N PRO A 14 21.67 -11.29 5.53
CA PRO A 14 21.45 -9.86 5.67
C PRO A 14 19.97 -9.67 6.00
N THR A 15 19.70 -9.35 7.27
CA THR A 15 18.37 -9.04 7.73
C THR A 15 18.02 -7.72 7.08
N MET A 16 17.09 -7.76 6.11
CA MET A 16 16.35 -6.57 5.71
C MET A 16 15.97 -5.82 6.99
N SER A 17 16.18 -4.51 7.04
CA SER A 17 15.81 -3.75 8.22
C SER A 17 14.35 -4.08 8.53
N MET A 18 14.09 -4.73 9.67
CA MET A 18 12.73 -5.14 10.07
C MET A 18 11.75 -3.94 10.01
N ASP A 19 12.32 -2.74 10.08
CA ASP A 19 11.68 -1.44 10.03
C ASP A 19 10.87 -1.20 8.73
N ASP A 20 11.37 -1.54 7.54
CA ASP A 20 10.69 -1.13 6.29
C ASP A 20 9.47 -2.00 5.94
N THR A 21 9.54 -3.31 6.17
CA THR A 21 8.38 -4.19 6.01
C THR A 21 7.31 -3.84 7.05
N GLN A 22 7.71 -3.52 8.29
CA GLN A 22 6.79 -3.09 9.33
C GLN A 22 6.11 -1.76 8.98
N LYS A 23 6.84 -0.77 8.47
CA LYS A 23 6.25 0.50 7.97
C LYS A 23 5.24 0.25 6.85
N LEU A 24 5.56 -0.63 5.90
CA LEU A 24 4.67 -0.97 4.80
C LEU A 24 3.39 -1.66 5.31
N GLN A 25 3.53 -2.58 6.26
CA GLN A 25 2.38 -3.21 6.92
C GLN A 25 1.51 -2.18 7.64
N GLN A 26 2.11 -1.30 8.45
CA GLN A 26 1.39 -0.24 9.15
C GLN A 26 0.64 0.69 8.19
N PHE A 27 1.29 1.05 7.07
CA PHE A 27 0.67 1.83 6.01
C PHE A 27 -0.60 1.15 5.48
N PHE A 28 -0.51 -0.11 5.05
CA PHE A 28 -1.67 -0.80 4.48
C PHE A 28 -2.77 -1.09 5.52
N VAL A 29 -2.43 -1.34 6.79
CA VAL A 29 -3.44 -1.46 7.86
C VAL A 29 -4.17 -0.13 8.02
N ALA A 30 -3.45 0.98 8.14
CA ALA A 30 -4.05 2.31 8.29
C ALA A 30 -4.92 2.67 7.07
N THR A 31 -4.43 2.43 5.86
CA THR A 31 -5.18 2.65 4.62
C THR A 31 -6.42 1.78 4.55
N LEU A 32 -6.34 0.49 4.91
CA LEU A 32 -7.49 -0.42 4.90
C LEU A 32 -8.58 0.04 5.87
N LEU A 33 -8.22 0.38 7.10
CA LEU A 33 -9.18 0.86 8.11
C LEU A 33 -9.84 2.17 7.67
N PHE A 34 -9.05 3.11 7.15
CA PHE A 34 -9.55 4.38 6.64
C PHE A 34 -10.49 4.15 5.44
N ALA A 35 -10.08 3.34 4.47
CA ALA A 35 -10.89 3.02 3.30
C ALA A 35 -12.19 2.30 3.66
N LEU A 36 -12.17 1.36 4.62
CA LEU A 36 -13.36 0.67 5.10
C LEU A 36 -14.37 1.64 5.71
N PHE A 37 -13.93 2.61 6.51
CA PHE A 37 -14.81 3.63 7.08
C PHE A 37 -15.55 4.41 5.97
N PHE A 38 -14.82 4.93 4.98
CA PHE A 38 -15.44 5.67 3.88
C PHE A 38 -16.26 4.78 2.95
N TRP A 39 -15.86 3.53 2.75
CA TRP A 39 -16.63 2.57 1.96
C TRP A 39 -17.98 2.27 2.60
N CYS A 40 -18.02 2.01 3.91
CA CYS A 40 -19.27 1.82 4.65
C CYS A 40 -20.16 3.06 4.58
N TRP A 41 -19.58 4.26 4.65
CA TRP A 41 -20.33 5.51 4.51
C TRP A 41 -20.90 5.68 3.10
N ALA A 42 -20.12 5.43 2.05
CA ALA A 42 -20.60 5.48 0.66
C ALA A 42 -21.69 4.43 0.39
N LEU A 43 -21.56 3.24 0.99
CA LEU A 43 -22.56 2.19 0.90
C LEU A 43 -23.88 2.61 1.55
N LYS A 44 -23.82 3.21 2.76
CA LYS A 44 -24.98 3.79 3.42
C LYS A 44 -25.64 4.87 2.55
N ASN A 45 -24.86 5.80 2.00
CA ASN A 45 -25.39 6.85 1.12
C ASN A 45 -26.09 6.25 -0.12
N THR A 46 -25.51 5.21 -0.71
CA THR A 46 -26.08 4.51 -1.87
C THR A 46 -27.42 3.83 -1.56
N ILE A 47 -27.58 3.31 -0.34
CA ILE A 47 -28.84 2.69 0.11
C ILE A 47 -29.91 3.74 0.39
N GLU A 48 -29.54 4.87 0.98
CA GLU A 48 -30.49 5.90 1.44
C GLU A 48 -30.86 6.94 0.36
N LYS A 49 -29.99 7.17 -0.63
CA LYS A 49 -30.09 8.28 -1.59
C LYS A 49 -29.82 7.78 -3.01
N ASP A 50 -28.81 8.34 -3.67
CA ASP A 50 -28.37 8.00 -5.01
C ASP A 50 -27.04 7.24 -4.96
N PHE A 51 -26.69 6.60 -6.07
CA PHE A 51 -25.45 5.87 -6.20
C PHE A 51 -24.22 6.74 -5.91
N ASP A 52 -23.44 6.35 -4.90
CA ASP A 52 -22.21 7.03 -4.50
C ASP A 52 -21.00 6.36 -5.17
N LEU A 53 -20.30 7.09 -6.05
CA LEU A 53 -19.06 6.62 -6.71
C LEU A 53 -17.95 6.24 -5.70
N GLY A 54 -18.07 6.69 -4.45
CA GLY A 54 -17.28 6.21 -3.31
C GLY A 54 -17.34 4.69 -3.14
N VAL A 55 -18.47 4.03 -3.40
CA VAL A 55 -18.60 2.57 -3.23
C VAL A 55 -17.60 1.83 -4.09
N VAL A 56 -17.46 2.21 -5.36
CA VAL A 56 -16.55 1.54 -6.29
C VAL A 56 -15.11 1.93 -5.98
N SER A 57 -14.84 3.23 -5.82
CA SER A 57 -13.47 3.72 -5.62
C SER A 57 -12.85 3.20 -4.31
N PHE A 58 -13.54 3.30 -3.18
CA PHE A 58 -13.01 2.76 -1.91
C PHE A 58 -12.93 1.23 -1.90
N ALA A 59 -13.83 0.51 -2.58
CA ALA A 59 -13.72 -0.95 -2.70
C ALA A 59 -12.38 -1.37 -3.33
N THR A 60 -11.90 -0.64 -4.33
CA THR A 60 -10.59 -0.96 -4.96
C THR A 60 -9.44 -0.83 -3.98
N VAL A 61 -9.46 0.17 -3.08
CA VAL A 61 -8.44 0.36 -2.03
C VAL A 61 -8.56 -0.71 -0.95
N VAL A 62 -9.77 -1.05 -0.53
CA VAL A 62 -10.02 -2.14 0.44
C VAL A 62 -9.45 -3.47 -0.08
N VAL A 63 -9.78 -3.84 -1.32
CA VAL A 63 -9.32 -5.08 -1.93
C VAL A 63 -7.80 -5.08 -2.11
N SER A 64 -7.23 -4.01 -2.68
CA SER A 64 -5.77 -3.94 -2.91
C SER A 64 -4.97 -3.91 -1.61
N SER A 65 -5.39 -3.12 -0.61
CA SER A 65 -4.71 -3.07 0.70
C SER A 65 -4.85 -4.39 1.46
N GLY A 66 -6.03 -5.01 1.44
CA GLY A 66 -6.25 -6.32 2.05
C GLY A 66 -5.38 -7.40 1.40
N TYR A 67 -5.31 -7.43 0.07
CA TYR A 67 -4.46 -8.37 -0.66
C TYR A 67 -2.97 -8.17 -0.34
N MET A 68 -2.49 -6.92 -0.32
CA MET A 68 -1.11 -6.61 0.04
C MET A 68 -0.77 -7.03 1.48
N LEU A 69 -1.70 -6.83 2.43
CA LEU A 69 -1.53 -7.30 3.80
C LEU A 69 -1.48 -8.82 3.89
N CYS A 70 -2.31 -9.54 3.14
CA CYS A 70 -2.25 -11.00 3.08
C CYS A 70 -0.88 -11.51 2.60
N ILE A 71 -0.29 -10.86 1.59
CA ILE A 71 1.07 -11.21 1.13
C ILE A 71 2.11 -10.93 2.23
N ILE A 72 2.08 -9.72 2.81
CA ILE A 72 3.04 -9.29 3.82
C ILE A 72 2.98 -10.20 5.06
N MET A 73 1.77 -10.49 5.56
CA MET A 73 1.58 -11.25 6.79
C MET A 73 1.69 -12.77 6.60
N GLY A 74 1.31 -13.31 5.43
CA GLY A 74 1.30 -14.74 5.19
C GLY A 74 2.69 -15.33 4.92
N ASN A 75 3.41 -14.74 3.97
CA ASN A 75 4.67 -15.30 3.48
C ASN A 75 5.90 -14.44 3.85
N GLY A 76 5.68 -13.21 4.30
CA GLY A 76 6.71 -12.19 4.37
C GLY A 76 7.12 -11.70 2.97
N TRP A 77 7.45 -10.41 2.85
CA TRP A 77 7.79 -9.80 1.55
C TRP A 77 8.96 -10.48 0.83
N ASN A 78 9.90 -11.05 1.61
CA ASN A 78 11.07 -11.78 1.11
C ASN A 78 10.72 -13.08 0.38
N SER A 79 9.65 -13.76 0.78
CA SER A 79 9.30 -15.07 0.21
C SER A 79 8.38 -14.92 -0.99
N THR A 80 7.65 -13.81 -1.10
CA THR A 80 6.71 -13.57 -2.20
C THR A 80 6.63 -12.07 -2.49
N THR A 81 7.60 -11.55 -3.22
CA THR A 81 7.56 -10.16 -3.68
C THR A 81 6.35 -9.96 -4.60
N PRO A 82 5.46 -9.00 -4.32
CA PRO A 82 4.30 -8.76 -5.18
C PRO A 82 4.73 -8.42 -6.60
N SER A 83 3.97 -8.92 -7.58
CA SER A 83 4.21 -8.65 -8.99
C SER A 83 4.14 -7.14 -9.29
N LYS A 84 4.84 -6.69 -10.33
CA LYS A 84 4.78 -5.28 -10.78
C LYS A 84 3.34 -4.84 -11.05
N LEU A 85 2.52 -5.71 -11.64
CA LEU A 85 1.11 -5.43 -11.89
C LEU A 85 0.33 -5.22 -10.58
N CYS A 86 0.54 -6.05 -9.57
CA CYS A 86 -0.11 -5.89 -8.27
C CYS A 86 0.21 -4.54 -7.62
N LYS A 87 1.49 -4.15 -7.65
CA LYS A 87 1.95 -2.86 -7.12
C LYS A 87 1.33 -1.69 -7.89
N THR A 88 1.32 -1.75 -9.22
CA THR A 88 0.68 -0.74 -10.07
C THR A 88 -0.81 -0.62 -9.79
N LEU A 89 -1.54 -1.75 -9.72
CA LEU A 89 -2.98 -1.73 -9.42
C LEU A 89 -3.28 -1.16 -8.03
N THR A 90 -2.42 -1.43 -7.05
CA THR A 90 -2.52 -0.83 -5.72
C THR A 90 -2.30 0.68 -5.77
N ILE A 91 -1.31 1.19 -6.50
CA ILE A 91 -1.14 2.64 -6.65
C ILE A 91 -2.33 3.26 -7.40
N CYS A 92 -2.80 2.61 -8.46
CA CYS A 92 -3.93 3.06 -9.26
C CYS A 92 -5.23 3.13 -8.44
N SER A 93 -5.46 2.24 -7.46
CA SER A 93 -6.65 2.31 -6.61
C SER A 93 -6.68 3.60 -5.78
N HIS A 94 -5.54 4.05 -5.25
CA HIS A 94 -5.43 5.32 -4.53
C HIS A 94 -5.65 6.52 -5.45
N VAL A 95 -5.05 6.49 -6.65
CA VAL A 95 -5.25 7.54 -7.67
C VAL A 95 -6.73 7.60 -8.09
N PHE A 96 -7.39 6.45 -8.21
CA PHE A 96 -8.80 6.39 -8.58
C PHE A 96 -9.69 7.07 -7.51
N VAL A 97 -9.42 6.86 -6.22
CA VAL A 97 -10.09 7.60 -5.15
C VAL A 97 -9.80 9.10 -5.24
N ALA A 98 -8.55 9.50 -5.51
CA ALA A 98 -8.20 10.92 -5.67
C ALA A 98 -8.96 11.59 -6.82
N VAL A 99 -9.08 10.90 -7.96
CA VAL A 99 -9.85 11.37 -9.12
C VAL A 99 -11.33 11.50 -8.80
N ASN A 100 -11.91 10.56 -8.04
CA ASN A 100 -13.30 10.65 -7.57
C ASN A 100 -13.52 11.91 -6.71
N TYR A 101 -12.64 12.18 -5.75
CA TYR A 101 -12.69 13.41 -4.96
C TYR A 101 -12.46 14.67 -5.79
N PHE A 102 -11.58 14.62 -6.79
CA PHE A 102 -11.32 15.76 -7.66
C PHE A 102 -12.57 16.11 -8.49
N LEU A 103 -13.25 15.10 -9.02
CA LEU A 103 -14.53 15.27 -9.70
C LEU A 103 -15.59 15.89 -8.76
N GLY A 104 -15.66 15.40 -7.52
CA GLY A 104 -16.50 15.98 -6.48
C GLY A 104 -16.22 17.48 -6.24
N THR A 105 -14.94 17.87 -6.25
CA THR A 105 -14.51 19.27 -6.15
C THR A 105 -15.01 20.11 -7.32
N CYS A 106 -14.81 19.63 -8.54
CA CYS A 106 -15.25 20.32 -9.77
C CYS A 106 -16.77 20.52 -9.79
N ILE A 107 -17.55 19.51 -9.41
CA ILE A 107 -19.01 19.59 -9.34
C ILE A 107 -19.46 20.54 -8.22
N ALA A 108 -18.83 20.46 -7.04
CA ALA A 108 -19.18 21.26 -5.89
C ALA A 108 -18.98 22.76 -6.14
N PHE A 109 -17.85 23.15 -6.73
CA PHE A 109 -17.55 24.55 -7.04
C PHE A 109 -18.23 25.02 -8.33
N GLY A 110 -18.26 24.20 -9.38
CA GLY A 110 -18.74 24.61 -10.70
C GLY A 110 -20.25 24.56 -10.90
N VAL A 111 -20.92 23.56 -10.31
CA VAL A 111 -22.35 23.31 -10.54
C VAL A 111 -23.19 23.64 -9.32
N LEU A 112 -22.76 23.21 -8.13
CA LEU A 112 -23.60 23.28 -6.93
C LEU A 112 -23.36 24.50 -6.05
N SER A 113 -22.27 25.26 -6.28
CA SER A 113 -21.83 26.37 -5.41
C SER A 113 -21.72 26.00 -3.91
N ARG A 114 -21.41 24.73 -3.62
CA ARG A 114 -21.29 24.19 -2.24
C ARG A 114 -19.84 24.21 -1.79
N PHE A 115 -19.35 25.40 -1.44
CA PHE A 115 -17.93 25.61 -1.15
C PHE A 115 -17.36 24.70 -0.05
N GLY A 116 -18.11 24.50 1.05
CA GLY A 116 -17.65 23.62 2.15
C GLY A 116 -17.40 22.18 1.70
N PHE A 117 -18.30 21.62 0.89
CA PHE A 117 -18.12 20.29 0.31
C PHE A 117 -16.97 20.27 -0.72
N GLY A 118 -16.84 21.33 -1.52
CA GLY A 118 -15.73 21.45 -2.48
C GLY A 118 -14.36 21.47 -1.83
N PHE A 119 -14.17 22.23 -0.75
CA PHE A 119 -12.90 22.23 0.00
C PHE A 119 -12.61 20.89 0.67
N TYR A 120 -13.62 20.25 1.24
CA TYR A 120 -13.50 18.88 1.77
C TYR A 120 -12.98 17.93 0.68
N CYS A 121 -13.61 17.94 -0.49
CA CYS A 121 -13.19 17.09 -1.60
C CYS A 121 -11.75 17.40 -2.05
N LEU A 122 -11.38 18.67 -2.14
CA LEU A 122 -10.05 19.09 -2.56
C LEU A 122 -8.94 18.62 -1.61
N ILE A 123 -9.16 18.73 -0.30
CA ILE A 123 -8.21 18.25 0.72
C ILE A 123 -8.01 16.74 0.57
N PHE A 124 -9.10 15.99 0.41
CA PHE A 124 -9.03 14.54 0.25
C PHE A 124 -8.38 14.12 -1.06
N THR A 125 -8.55 14.87 -2.16
CA THR A 125 -7.80 14.64 -3.41
C THR A 125 -6.29 14.65 -3.13
N PHE A 126 -5.77 15.68 -2.47
CA PHE A 126 -4.34 15.76 -2.16
C PHE A 126 -3.89 14.68 -1.17
N LEU A 127 -4.71 14.35 -0.18
CA LEU A 127 -4.42 13.29 0.78
C LEU A 127 -4.26 11.93 0.07
N TRP A 128 -5.17 11.59 -0.85
CA TRP A 128 -5.10 10.34 -1.60
C TRP A 128 -3.96 10.29 -2.62
N LEU A 129 -3.61 11.41 -3.26
CA LEU A 129 -2.41 11.51 -4.09
C LEU A 129 -1.12 11.34 -3.26
N GLY A 130 -1.06 11.96 -2.07
CA GLY A 130 0.03 11.76 -1.13
C GLY A 130 0.14 10.30 -0.71
N SER A 131 -0.98 9.65 -0.40
CA SER A 131 -1.04 8.22 -0.08
C SER A 131 -0.52 7.35 -1.22
N ALA A 132 -0.91 7.62 -2.47
CA ALA A 132 -0.40 6.90 -3.65
C ALA A 132 1.13 7.05 -3.80
N TYR A 133 1.65 8.26 -3.60
CA TYR A 133 3.09 8.54 -3.61
C TYR A 133 3.83 7.78 -2.51
N PHE A 134 3.33 7.82 -1.27
CA PHE A 134 3.93 7.10 -0.14
C PHE A 134 3.89 5.58 -0.35
N CYS A 135 2.78 5.05 -0.86
CA CYS A 135 2.65 3.63 -1.21
C CYS A 135 3.74 3.21 -2.20
N ASN A 136 3.88 3.94 -3.32
CA ASN A 136 4.91 3.67 -4.33
C ASN A 136 6.33 3.77 -3.73
N LYS A 137 6.60 4.81 -2.94
CA LYS A 137 7.92 5.01 -2.31
C LYS A 137 8.27 3.84 -1.39
N LEU A 138 7.36 3.45 -0.48
CA LEU A 138 7.60 2.35 0.45
C LEU A 138 7.81 1.02 -0.28
N MET A 139 6.98 0.70 -1.29
CA MET A 139 7.14 -0.54 -2.06
C MET A 139 8.49 -0.60 -2.78
N ASN A 140 8.94 0.50 -3.40
CA ASN A 140 10.23 0.56 -4.07
C ASN A 140 11.41 0.49 -3.08
N SER A 141 11.27 1.07 -1.88
CA SER A 141 12.28 0.94 -0.83
C SER A 141 12.45 -0.50 -0.36
N VAL A 142 11.35 -1.23 -0.14
CA VAL A 142 11.41 -2.63 0.27
C VAL A 142 12.00 -3.50 -0.84
N ASP A 143 11.65 -3.25 -2.11
CA ASP A 143 12.22 -3.97 -3.26
C ASP A 143 13.74 -3.75 -3.40
N ALA A 144 14.20 -2.51 -3.24
CA ALA A 144 15.62 -2.18 -3.32
C ALA A 144 16.42 -2.89 -2.21
N ASN A 145 15.88 -2.94 -1.00
CA ASN A 145 16.49 -3.66 0.12
C ASN A 145 16.51 -5.18 -0.10
N ALA A 146 15.45 -5.74 -0.69
CA ALA A 146 15.40 -7.17 -1.03
C ALA A 146 16.46 -7.52 -2.09
N ALA A 147 16.60 -6.72 -3.14
CA ALA A 147 17.60 -6.93 -4.19
C ALA A 147 19.05 -6.81 -3.68
N PHE A 148 19.32 -5.91 -2.73
CA PHE A 148 20.65 -5.80 -2.13
C PHE A 148 20.99 -7.03 -1.27
N GLY A 149 20.00 -7.59 -0.56
CA GLY A 149 20.18 -8.80 0.24
C GLY A 149 20.62 -10.03 -0.56
N GLU A 150 20.25 -10.12 -1.84
CA GLU A 150 20.65 -11.22 -2.73
C GLU A 150 22.07 -11.08 -3.30
N THR A 151 22.60 -9.86 -3.41
CA THR A 151 23.86 -9.59 -4.13
C THR A 151 25.11 -9.66 -3.25
N LEU A 152 24.97 -9.71 -1.92
CA LEU A 152 26.12 -9.88 -1.04
C LEU A 152 26.69 -11.30 -1.23
N PRO A 153 27.91 -11.44 -1.81
CA PRO A 153 28.51 -12.75 -1.99
C PRO A 153 28.67 -13.39 -0.61
N VAL A 154 28.22 -14.63 -0.50
CA VAL A 154 28.51 -15.46 0.68
C VAL A 154 30.02 -15.47 0.82
N SER A 155 30.55 -14.76 1.82
CA SER A 155 31.98 -14.71 2.07
C SER A 155 32.39 -16.09 2.55
N ILE A 156 32.82 -16.96 1.62
CA ILE A 156 33.35 -18.27 1.96
C ILE A 156 34.63 -18.02 2.76
N PRO A 157 34.71 -18.43 4.04
CA PRO A 157 35.92 -18.27 4.81
C PRO A 157 37.07 -19.06 4.13
N PRO A 158 38.31 -18.58 4.21
CA PRO A 158 39.46 -19.32 3.67
C PRO A 158 39.53 -20.68 4.36
N VAL A 159 39.49 -21.76 3.56
CA VAL A 159 39.66 -23.13 4.04
C VAL A 159 41.10 -23.27 4.54
N SER A 160 41.27 -23.48 5.85
CA SER A 160 42.56 -23.74 6.51
C SER A 160 42.82 -25.22 6.68
#